data_AF-A0A428DIK5-F1
#
_entry.id   AF-A0A428DIK5-F1
#
_cell.length_a   1.000
_cell.length_b   1.000
_cell.length_c   1.000
_cell.angle_alpha   90.00
_cell.angle_beta   90.00
_cell.angle_gamma   90.00
#
_symmetry.space_group_name_H-M   'P 1'
#
loop_
_entity.id
_entity.type
_entity.pdbx_description
1 polymer ?
#
loop_
_entity_poly.entity_id
_entity_poly.type
_entity_poly.pdbx_seq_one_letter_code
_entity_poly.pdbx_strand_id
1 'polypeptide(L)'
;MRKDTKMDAHVTRSGYRYYTPTQKKSEVTKPEEEKKWKKGLRWLGKAIWSGMKNLPSVIVRAAVLMVATPLMFLLFIFNLIKSLIATAIGWFVFKVVVAFLVLCYWAFLTKEGTAPASVELWFKDWTMPEGVPIYHWWETTIIVVLAVITALSLTFRPEDEK
;
A
#
# COMPACT_ATOMS: atom_id res chain seq x y z
N MET A 1 36.45 -28.13 6.19
CA MET A 1 35.79 -29.13 7.07
C MET A 1 34.28 -29.10 6.80
N ARG A 2 33.72 -30.17 6.23
CA ARG A 2 32.28 -30.28 5.90
C ARG A 2 31.58 -30.91 7.10
N LYS A 3 30.53 -30.26 7.62
CA LYS A 3 29.74 -30.72 8.78
C LYS A 3 29.06 -32.06 8.45
N ASP A 4 29.19 -33.03 9.36
CA ASP A 4 28.51 -34.33 9.27
C ASP A 4 26.99 -34.14 9.33
N THR A 5 26.34 -34.28 8.18
CA THR A 5 24.87 -34.35 8.09
C THR A 5 24.44 -35.67 8.72
N LYS A 6 23.70 -35.62 9.83
CA LYS A 6 23.08 -36.83 10.42
C LYS A 6 22.11 -37.44 9.39
N MET A 7 22.36 -38.71 9.04
CA MET A 7 21.55 -39.47 8.09
C MET A 7 20.87 -40.63 8.83
N ASP A 8 19.61 -40.90 8.48
CA ASP A 8 18.87 -42.05 9.00
C ASP A 8 19.04 -43.25 8.07
N ALA A 9 19.36 -44.42 8.64
CA ALA A 9 19.55 -45.66 7.91
C ALA A 9 18.22 -46.44 7.80
N HIS A 10 17.81 -46.76 6.58
CA HIS A 10 16.65 -47.59 6.32
C HIS A 10 17.07 -48.94 5.76
N VAL A 11 16.47 -50.02 6.26
CA VAL A 11 16.68 -51.37 5.74
C VAL A 11 15.38 -51.85 5.10
N THR A 12 15.41 -52.21 3.82
CA THR A 12 14.26 -52.79 3.14
C THR A 12 14.05 -54.24 3.61
N ARG A 13 12.86 -54.78 3.37
CA ARG A 13 12.54 -56.19 3.67
C ARG A 13 13.43 -57.20 2.91
N SER A 14 14.05 -56.77 1.80
CA SER A 14 15.04 -57.52 1.03
C SER A 14 16.49 -57.38 1.55
N GLY A 15 16.71 -56.67 2.66
CA GLY A 15 18.02 -56.48 3.28
C GLY A 15 18.86 -55.32 2.71
N TYR A 16 18.33 -54.56 1.75
CA TYR A 16 19.05 -53.43 1.17
C TYR A 16 19.02 -52.22 2.09
N ARG A 17 20.19 -51.59 2.32
CA ARG A 17 20.33 -50.43 3.21
C ARG A 17 20.58 -49.15 2.42
N TYR A 18 19.79 -48.12 2.69
CA TYR A 18 19.99 -46.78 2.14
C TYR A 18 19.76 -45.70 3.19
N TYR A 19 20.40 -44.55 3.00
CA TYR A 19 20.44 -43.47 3.99
C TYR A 19 19.69 -42.25 3.47
N THR A 20 18.84 -41.64 4.29
CA THR A 20 18.16 -40.39 3.96
C THR A 20 18.51 -39.30 4.97
N PRO A 21 18.65 -38.03 4.55
CA PRO A 21 18.94 -36.94 5.46
C PRO A 21 17.77 -36.69 6.41
N THR A 22 18.05 -36.69 7.73
CA THR A 22 17.04 -36.47 8.77
C THR A 22 16.43 -35.08 8.62
N GLN A 23 15.22 -35.00 8.08
CA GLN A 23 14.48 -33.73 8.04
C GLN A 23 13.95 -33.43 9.44
N LYS A 24 14.52 -32.42 10.11
CA LYS A 24 13.91 -31.85 11.32
C LYS A 24 12.51 -31.38 10.95
N LYS A 25 11.48 -32.01 11.52
CA LYS A 25 10.09 -31.55 11.47
C LYS A 25 10.06 -30.07 11.82
N SER A 26 9.71 -29.23 10.84
CA SER A 26 9.46 -27.81 11.06
C SER A 26 8.20 -27.69 11.91
N GLU A 27 8.41 -27.29 13.16
CA GLU A 27 7.35 -26.91 14.07
C GLU A 27 6.58 -25.73 13.45
N VAL A 28 5.30 -25.97 13.15
CA VAL A 28 4.41 -25.02 12.49
C VAL A 28 4.21 -23.81 13.39
N THR A 29 5.06 -22.81 13.21
CA THR A 29 4.92 -21.49 13.85
C THR A 29 4.15 -20.59 12.89
N LYS A 30 2.86 -20.35 13.15
CA LYS A 30 2.19 -19.11 12.72
C LYS A 30 2.39 -18.06 13.83
N PRO A 31 2.51 -16.75 13.52
CA PRO A 31 2.01 -16.08 12.31
C PRO A 31 3.10 -15.29 11.54
N GLU A 32 3.30 -15.61 10.26
CA GLU A 32 4.07 -14.75 9.34
C GLU A 32 3.31 -13.46 8.95
N GLU A 33 2.01 -13.38 9.21
CA GLU A 33 1.15 -12.29 8.73
C GLU A 33 1.50 -10.93 9.37
N GLU A 34 1.81 -10.88 10.67
CA GLU A 34 2.26 -9.63 11.30
C GLU A 34 3.58 -9.12 10.71
N LYS A 35 4.50 -10.03 10.39
CA LYS A 35 5.79 -9.67 9.77
C LYS A 35 5.58 -9.20 8.32
N LYS A 36 4.66 -9.82 7.57
CA LYS A 36 4.31 -9.39 6.20
C LYS A 36 3.66 -8.01 6.19
N TRP A 37 2.73 -7.73 7.11
CA TRP A 37 2.08 -6.41 7.20
C TRP A 37 3.07 -5.31 7.58
N LYS A 38 3.91 -5.52 8.60
CA LYS A 38 4.96 -4.56 8.97
C LYS A 38 5.98 -4.35 7.85
N LYS A 39 6.29 -5.39 7.07
CA LYS A 39 7.17 -5.31 5.90
C LYS A 39 6.51 -4.55 4.75
N GLY A 40 5.22 -4.77 4.52
CA GLY A 40 4.41 -4.04 3.54
C GLY A 40 4.29 -2.55 3.87
N LEU A 41 4.02 -2.20 5.13
CA LEU A 41 3.93 -0.80 5.58
C LEU A 41 5.29 -0.08 5.48
N ARG A 42 6.39 -0.73 5.87
CA ARG A 42 7.75 -0.19 5.67
C ARG A 42 8.10 -0.03 4.19
N TRP A 43 7.65 -0.96 3.35
CA TRP A 43 7.88 -0.89 1.91
C TRP A 43 7.07 0.26 1.28
N LEU A 44 5.80 0.41 1.64
CA LEU A 44 4.96 1.55 1.24
C LEU A 44 5.58 2.88 1.68
N GLY A 45 6.02 3.00 2.94
CA GLY A 45 6.67 4.22 3.43
C GLY A 45 7.97 4.55 2.69
N LYS A 46 8.82 3.54 2.43
CA LYS A 46 10.04 3.72 1.63
C LYS A 46 9.75 4.06 0.17
N ALA A 47 8.73 3.45 -0.43
CA ALA A 47 8.32 3.70 -1.80
C ALA A 47 7.78 5.12 -1.96
N ILE A 48 6.94 5.59 -1.03
CA ILE A 48 6.43 6.97 -1.00
C ILE A 48 7.59 7.96 -0.83
N TRP A 49 8.49 7.71 0.12
CA TRP A 49 9.62 8.60 0.39
C TRP A 49 10.62 8.67 -0.77
N SER A 50 10.93 7.52 -1.39
CA SER A 50 11.78 7.42 -2.57
C SER A 50 11.11 8.10 -3.77
N GLY A 51 9.81 7.87 -3.97
CA GLY A 51 9.01 8.55 -5.00
C GLY A 51 9.04 10.06 -4.82
N MET A 52 8.90 10.56 -3.60
CA MET A 52 8.91 12.00 -3.30
C MET A 52 10.27 12.67 -3.56
N LYS A 53 11.37 11.97 -3.26
CA LYS A 53 12.73 12.49 -3.51
C LYS A 53 13.14 12.43 -4.99
N ASN A 54 12.68 11.42 -5.71
CA ASN A 54 13.06 11.20 -7.10
C ASN A 54 12.04 11.79 -8.10
N LEU A 55 10.90 12.28 -7.62
CA LEU A 55 9.83 12.92 -8.38
C LEU A 55 10.35 13.91 -9.44
N PRO A 56 11.26 14.87 -9.12
CA PRO A 56 11.75 15.81 -10.12
C PRO A 56 12.51 15.10 -11.26
N SER A 57 13.35 14.13 -10.92
CA SER A 57 14.10 13.36 -11.90
C SER A 57 13.21 12.44 -12.74
N VAL A 58 12.17 11.86 -12.15
CA VAL A 58 11.23 10.96 -12.85
C VAL A 58 10.35 11.79 -13.78
N ILE A 59 9.88 12.97 -13.36
CA ILE A 59 9.13 13.91 -14.21
C ILE A 59 9.96 14.33 -15.43
N VAL A 60 11.24 14.67 -15.24
CA VAL A 60 12.11 15.08 -16.35
C VAL A 60 12.38 13.93 -17.33
N ARG A 61 12.70 12.74 -16.83
CA ARG A 61 12.89 11.56 -17.70
C ARG A 61 11.59 11.15 -18.41
N ALA A 62 10.47 11.25 -17.71
CA ALA A 62 9.15 11.02 -18.24
C ALA A 62 8.82 11.97 -19.38
N ALA A 63 9.09 13.26 -19.19
CA ALA A 63 8.88 14.29 -20.20
C ALA A 63 9.73 14.03 -21.44
N VAL A 64 11.01 13.66 -21.27
CA VAL A 64 11.90 13.31 -22.40
C VAL A 64 11.41 12.07 -23.16
N LEU A 65 10.92 11.05 -22.46
CA LEU A 65 10.35 9.83 -23.07
C LEU A 65 8.99 10.06 -23.75
N MET A 66 8.15 10.95 -23.19
CA MET A 66 6.87 11.32 -23.81
C MET A 66 7.04 12.09 -25.11
N VAL A 67 8.06 12.95 -25.20
CA VAL A 67 8.40 13.65 -26.44
C VAL A 67 8.90 12.67 -27.50
N ALA A 68 9.61 11.62 -27.09
CA ALA A 68 10.11 10.59 -27.99
C ALA A 68 9.03 9.60 -28.48
N THR A 69 8.01 9.30 -27.67
CA THR A 69 7.01 8.27 -27.97
C THR A 69 5.58 8.78 -27.73
N PRO A 70 4.86 9.26 -28.76
CA PRO A 70 3.51 9.81 -28.63
C PRO A 70 2.50 8.87 -27.97
N LEU A 71 2.69 7.55 -28.11
CA LEU A 71 1.85 6.53 -27.49
C LEU A 71 1.94 6.53 -25.95
N MET A 72 3.12 6.80 -25.39
CA MET A 72 3.35 6.87 -23.94
C MET A 72 2.63 8.04 -23.30
N PHE A 73 2.51 9.15 -24.04
CA PHE A 73 1.75 10.32 -23.61
C PHE A 73 0.25 10.02 -23.48
N LEU A 74 -0.33 9.29 -24.45
CA LEU A 74 -1.72 8.83 -24.36
C LEU A 74 -1.94 7.90 -23.15
N LEU A 75 -1.05 6.92 -22.94
CA LEU A 75 -1.12 6.01 -21.80
C LEU A 75 -1.03 6.76 -20.47
N PHE A 76 -0.18 7.78 -20.39
CA PHE A 76 -0.09 8.63 -19.21
C PHE A 76 -1.38 9.38 -18.93
N ILE A 77 -2.03 9.98 -19.93
CA ILE A 77 -3.30 10.69 -19.74
C ILE A 77 -4.37 9.72 -19.21
N PHE A 78 -4.48 8.52 -19.80
CA PHE A 78 -5.42 7.51 -19.30
C PHE A 78 -5.12 7.09 -17.86
N ASN A 79 -3.84 6.89 -17.53
CA ASN A 79 -3.40 6.56 -16.18
C ASN A 79 -3.61 7.71 -15.20
N LEU A 80 -3.46 8.96 -15.64
CA LEU A 80 -3.70 10.16 -14.86
C LEU A 80 -5.18 10.29 -14.50
N ILE A 81 -6.08 10.12 -15.47
CA ILE A 81 -7.54 10.17 -15.21
C ILE A 81 -7.96 9.05 -14.26
N LYS A 82 -7.52 7.80 -14.52
CA LYS A 82 -7.80 6.67 -13.63
C LYS A 82 -7.29 6.92 -12.22
N SER A 83 -6.07 7.42 -12.13
CA SER A 83 -5.46 7.72 -10.86
C SER A 83 -6.19 8.83 -10.12
N LEU A 84 -6.59 9.89 -10.81
CA LEU A 84 -7.31 11.03 -10.24
C LEU A 84 -8.62 10.56 -9.58
N ILE A 85 -9.39 9.74 -10.32
CA ILE A 85 -10.64 9.15 -9.82
C ILE A 85 -10.36 8.28 -8.59
N ALA A 86 -9.37 7.38 -8.67
CA ALA A 86 -9.02 6.51 -7.56
C ALA A 86 -8.59 7.28 -6.30
N THR A 87 -7.77 8.33 -6.46
CA THR A 87 -7.34 9.19 -5.34
C THR A 87 -8.47 10.02 -4.78
N ALA A 88 -9.40 10.52 -5.61
CA ALA A 88 -10.55 11.27 -5.14
C ALA A 88 -11.51 10.39 -4.32
N ILE A 89 -11.80 9.18 -4.80
CA ILE A 89 -12.59 8.19 -4.05
C ILE A 89 -11.86 7.80 -2.76
N GLY A 90 -10.56 7.50 -2.85
CA GLY A 90 -9.74 7.14 -1.69
C GLY A 90 -9.71 8.24 -0.62
N TRP A 91 -9.63 9.51 -1.04
CA TRP A 91 -9.70 10.67 -0.15
C TRP A 91 -11.04 10.74 0.59
N PHE A 92 -12.14 10.56 -0.13
CA PHE A 92 -13.48 10.55 0.48
C PHE A 92 -13.64 9.41 1.49
N VAL A 93 -13.24 8.19 1.12
CA VAL A 93 -13.28 7.03 2.02
C VAL A 93 -12.40 7.27 3.26
N PHE A 94 -11.20 7.83 3.08
CA PHE A 94 -10.32 8.20 4.19
C PHE A 94 -11.01 9.17 5.16
N LYS A 95 -11.65 10.22 4.64
CA LYS A 95 -12.39 11.18 5.47
C LYS A 95 -13.49 10.50 6.28
N VAL A 96 -14.31 9.66 5.65
CA VAL A 96 -15.38 8.91 6.30
C VAL A 96 -14.84 8.00 7.40
N VAL A 97 -13.76 7.27 7.14
CA VAL A 97 -13.14 6.37 8.13
C VAL A 97 -12.60 7.14 9.34
N VAL A 98 -11.88 8.24 9.11
CA VAL A 98 -11.36 9.10 10.20
C VAL A 98 -12.51 9.63 11.05
N ALA A 99 -13.55 10.14 10.41
CA ALA A 99 -14.70 10.71 11.08
C ALA A 99 -15.48 9.66 11.90
N PHE A 100 -15.62 8.46 11.34
CA PHE A 100 -16.23 7.32 12.03
C PHE A 100 -15.43 6.89 13.26
N LEU A 101 -14.09 6.85 13.17
CA LEU A 101 -13.23 6.54 14.32
C LEU A 101 -13.38 7.56 15.45
N VAL A 102 -13.50 8.85 15.13
CA VAL A 102 -13.74 9.91 16.12
C VAL A 102 -15.12 9.74 16.77
N LEU A 103 -16.16 9.43 16.01
CA LEU A 103 -17.49 9.14 16.56
C LEU A 103 -17.46 7.91 17.48
N CYS A 104 -16.79 6.82 17.07
CA CYS A 104 -16.64 5.63 17.91
C CYS A 104 -15.87 5.95 19.20
N TYR A 105 -14.85 6.80 19.13
CA TYR A 105 -14.11 7.23 20.32
C TYR A 105 -15.04 7.91 21.33
N TRP A 106 -15.85 8.87 20.88
CA TRP A 106 -16.81 9.53 21.77
C TRP A 106 -17.90 8.57 22.23
N ALA A 107 -18.57 7.86 21.32
CA ALA A 107 -19.69 6.99 21.67
C ALA A 107 -19.31 5.81 22.60
N PHE A 108 -18.11 5.24 22.46
CA PHE A 108 -17.72 4.06 23.23
C PHE A 108 -16.70 4.31 24.35
N LEU A 109 -15.79 5.28 24.19
CA LEU A 109 -14.75 5.55 25.19
C LEU A 109 -15.08 6.71 26.13
N THR A 110 -15.96 7.63 25.72
CA THR A 110 -16.51 8.60 26.67
C THR A 110 -17.79 8.04 27.28
N LYS A 111 -17.88 8.07 28.61
CA LYS A 111 -18.97 7.44 29.39
C LYS A 111 -20.37 8.03 29.12
N GLU A 112 -20.46 9.01 28.23
CA GLU A 112 -21.68 9.71 27.84
C GLU A 112 -22.52 8.92 26.81
N GLY A 113 -21.91 7.96 26.10
CA GLY A 113 -22.64 7.04 25.19
C GLY A 113 -23.13 7.68 23.88
N THR A 114 -22.99 8.99 23.72
CA THR A 114 -23.33 9.75 22.51
C THR A 114 -22.22 10.76 22.19
N ALA A 115 -22.06 11.12 20.93
CA ALA A 115 -21.13 12.17 20.54
C ALA A 115 -21.77 13.55 20.83
N PRO A 116 -21.02 14.52 21.37
CA PRO A 116 -21.53 15.86 21.56
C PRO A 116 -21.81 16.54 20.21
N ALA A 117 -22.78 17.46 20.17
CA ALA A 117 -23.21 18.12 18.94
C ALA A 117 -22.07 18.83 18.17
N SER A 118 -21.03 19.29 18.87
CA SER A 118 -19.83 19.87 18.25
C SER A 118 -19.04 18.85 17.42
N VAL A 119 -19.02 17.57 17.85
CA VAL A 119 -18.35 16.48 17.14
C VAL A 119 -19.19 16.04 15.94
N GLU A 120 -20.51 16.04 16.05
CA GLU A 120 -21.41 15.76 14.92
C GLU A 120 -21.31 16.85 13.83
N LEU A 121 -21.26 18.12 14.24
CA LEU A 121 -21.04 19.24 13.32
C LEU A 121 -19.67 19.13 12.64
N TRP A 122 -18.61 18.89 13.44
CA TRP A 122 -17.28 18.64 12.90
C TRP A 122 -17.25 17.45 11.94
N PHE A 123 -17.96 16.35 12.24
CA PHE A 123 -18.06 15.18 11.36
C PHE A 123 -18.67 15.57 10.01
N LYS A 124 -19.75 16.33 10.02
CA LYS A 124 -20.43 16.79 8.80
C LYS A 124 -19.52 17.70 7.99
N ASP A 125 -18.93 18.71 8.62
CA ASP A 125 -18.06 19.68 7.96
C ASP A 125 -16.74 19.05 7.48
N TRP A 126 -16.24 18.06 8.21
CA TRP A 126 -15.11 17.27 7.78
C TRP A 126 -15.47 16.41 6.57
N THR A 127 -16.51 15.57 6.64
CA THR A 127 -16.84 14.60 5.57
C THR A 127 -17.36 15.26 4.30
N MET A 128 -18.22 16.27 4.42
CA MET A 128 -18.83 17.02 3.32
C MET A 128 -18.89 18.52 3.64
N PRO A 129 -17.74 19.23 3.59
CA PRO A 129 -17.72 20.69 3.73
C PRO A 129 -18.62 21.33 2.66
N GLU A 130 -19.52 22.22 3.08
CA GLU A 130 -20.52 22.87 2.20
C GLU A 130 -21.38 21.89 1.38
N GLY A 131 -21.54 20.66 1.87
CA GLY A 131 -22.33 19.62 1.20
C GLY A 131 -21.63 18.93 0.03
N VAL A 132 -20.34 19.21 -0.20
CA VAL A 132 -19.54 18.54 -1.24
C VAL A 132 -18.39 17.71 -0.64
N PRO A 133 -18.03 16.56 -1.22
CA PRO A 133 -16.96 15.69 -0.70
C PRO A 133 -15.57 16.34 -0.64
N ILE A 134 -15.31 17.23 -1.60
CA ILE A 134 -14.05 17.94 -1.81
C ILE A 134 -14.42 19.40 -1.98
N TYR A 135 -13.95 20.25 -1.07
CA TYR A 135 -14.26 21.69 -1.09
C TYR A 135 -13.00 22.53 -1.01
N HIS A 136 -12.05 22.14 -0.17
CA HIS A 136 -10.89 22.98 0.09
C HIS A 136 -9.81 22.80 -0.98
N TRP A 137 -9.16 23.91 -1.36
CA TRP A 137 -8.05 23.92 -2.32
C TRP A 137 -6.85 23.05 -1.92
N TRP A 138 -6.62 22.86 -0.62
CA TRP A 138 -5.56 21.99 -0.15
C TRP A 138 -5.89 20.50 -0.38
N GLU A 139 -7.18 20.11 -0.33
CA GLU A 139 -7.63 18.75 -0.63
C GLU A 139 -7.40 18.43 -2.11
N THR A 140 -7.80 19.35 -3.00
CA THR A 140 -7.58 19.19 -4.45
C THR A 140 -6.10 19.10 -4.78
N THR A 141 -5.26 19.90 -4.12
CA THR A 141 -3.80 19.86 -4.30
C THR A 141 -3.23 18.48 -3.92
N ILE A 142 -3.62 17.93 -2.76
CA ILE A 142 -3.16 16.60 -2.33
C ILE A 142 -3.60 15.51 -3.32
N ILE A 143 -4.86 15.54 -3.75
CA ILE A 143 -5.42 14.57 -4.71
C ILE A 143 -4.63 14.62 -6.02
N VAL A 144 -4.40 15.82 -6.57
CA VAL A 144 -3.67 15.99 -7.83
C VAL A 144 -2.22 15.53 -7.70
N VAL A 145 -1.52 15.93 -6.64
CA VAL A 145 -0.11 15.54 -6.42
C VAL A 145 0.01 14.02 -6.30
N LEU A 146 -0.85 13.39 -5.50
CA LEU A 146 -0.87 11.93 -5.37
C LEU A 146 -1.18 11.27 -6.71
N ALA A 147 -2.18 11.77 -7.43
CA ALA A 147 -2.59 11.22 -8.73
C ALA A 147 -1.47 11.29 -9.77
N VAL A 148 -0.71 12.38 -9.81
CA VAL A 148 0.44 12.53 -10.71
C VAL A 148 1.54 11.54 -10.33
N ILE A 149 1.86 11.37 -9.03
CA ILE A 149 2.87 10.40 -8.58
C ILE A 149 2.50 8.98 -9.00
N THR A 150 1.26 8.57 -8.76
CA THR A 150 0.76 7.24 -9.10
C THR A 150 0.66 7.05 -10.61
N ALA A 151 0.22 8.05 -11.36
CA ALA A 151 0.17 7.99 -12.82
C ALA A 151 1.57 7.88 -13.44
N LEU A 152 2.54 8.65 -12.95
CA LEU A 152 3.94 8.53 -13.35
C LEU A 152 4.49 7.14 -12.99
N SER A 153 4.23 6.66 -11.78
CA SER A 153 4.69 5.33 -11.34
C SER A 153 4.11 4.19 -12.17
N LEU A 154 2.85 4.30 -12.60
CA LEU A 154 2.18 3.31 -13.45
C LEU A 154 2.69 3.36 -14.89
N THR A 155 3.02 4.55 -15.38
CA THR A 155 3.45 4.77 -16.78
C THR A 155 4.92 4.45 -16.98
N PHE A 156 5.78 4.76 -16.01
CA PHE A 156 7.23 4.52 -16.05
C PHE A 156 7.65 3.32 -15.21
N ARG A 157 6.72 2.39 -14.96
CA ARG A 157 7.02 1.20 -14.19
C ARG A 157 8.24 0.51 -14.84
N PRO A 158 9.34 0.32 -14.11
CA PRO A 158 10.47 -0.41 -14.66
C PRO A 158 9.97 -1.80 -15.01
N GLU A 159 10.05 -2.14 -16.29
CA GLU A 159 9.63 -3.40 -16.85
C GLU A 159 10.72 -4.45 -16.57
N ASP A 160 11.01 -4.69 -15.29
CA ASP A 160 11.95 -5.72 -14.79
C ASP A 160 11.27 -6.33 -13.55
N GLU A 161 11.00 -7.63 -13.43
CA GLU A 161 11.88 -8.78 -13.64
C GLU A 161 11.09 -9.96 -14.25
N LYS A 162 11.68 -10.59 -15.29
CA LYS A 162 11.43 -11.98 -15.67
C LYS A 162 12.31 -12.89 -14.82
#